data_AF-A0A4Y2MZX3-F1
#
_entry.id   AF-A0A4Y2MZX3-F1
#
_cell.length_a   1.000
_cell.length_b   1.000
_cell.length_c   1.000
_cell.angle_alpha   90.00
_cell.angle_beta   90.00
_cell.angle_gamma   90.00
#
_symmetry.space_group_name_H-M   'P 1'
#
loop_
_entity.id
_entity.type
_entity.pdbx_description
1 polymer ?
#
loop_
_entity_poly.entity_id
_entity_poly.type
_entity_poly.pdbx_seq_one_letter_code
_entity_poly.pdbx_strand_id
1 'polypeptide(L)'
;MIEMPLLAMIEMPLLAMIERFHKLKVCIDKALIDIGSDTKFSDLEHSKIKDLIDSLQPFKLAVGALCRRDSTLLTAESILTFISEKLLTQDTVLSAELSEALRVRIKELRIIATGILIYLQNPKKYDDTRRADDAFTMLKKKVIRLEMRNILERVINMIDLTKT
;
A
#
# COMPACT_ATOMS: atom_id res chain seq x y z
N MET A 1 -3.51 -18.74 25.63
CA MET A 1 -2.26 -17.96 25.65
C MET A 1 -1.39 -18.31 24.43
N ILE A 2 -1.90 -18.08 23.21
CA ILE A 2 -1.14 -18.08 21.94
C ILE A 2 -1.92 -17.19 20.94
N GLU A 3 -1.98 -15.87 21.19
CA GLU A 3 -2.44 -14.88 20.17
C GLU A 3 -1.34 -13.88 19.80
N MET A 4 -0.24 -13.88 20.54
CA MET A 4 0.86 -12.92 20.40
C MET A 4 1.74 -13.06 19.13
N PRO A 5 1.86 -14.22 18.44
CA PRO A 5 2.73 -14.30 17.25
C PRO A 5 2.19 -13.59 16.01
N LEU A 6 0.86 -13.51 15.84
CA LEU A 6 0.23 -12.91 14.66
C LEU A 6 0.22 -11.38 14.71
N LEU A 7 0.06 -10.81 15.91
CA LEU A 7 0.08 -9.35 16.10
C LEU A 7 1.49 -8.77 15.81
N ALA A 8 2.54 -9.48 16.22
CA ALA A 8 3.93 -9.10 15.95
C ALA A 8 4.32 -9.23 14.47
N MET A 9 3.62 -10.09 13.70
CA MET A 9 3.85 -10.23 12.25
C MET A 9 3.17 -9.12 11.42
N ILE A 10 2.17 -8.42 12.01
CA ILE A 10 1.47 -7.28 11.40
C ILE A 10 2.20 -5.95 11.70
N GLU A 11 3.02 -5.90 12.76
CA GLU A 11 3.82 -4.71 13.05
C GLU A 11 4.94 -4.56 12.03
N MET A 12 5.00 -3.43 11.32
CA MET A 12 6.15 -3.01 10.51
C MET A 12 7.34 -2.73 11.46
N PRO A 13 8.29 -3.67 11.66
CA PRO A 13 9.20 -3.60 12.82
C PRO A 13 10.14 -2.40 12.72
N LEU A 14 10.53 -2.05 11.50
CA LEU A 14 11.33 -0.86 11.19
C LEU A 14 10.62 0.42 11.64
N LEU A 15 9.35 0.61 11.25
CA LEU A 15 8.58 1.80 11.63
C LEU A 15 8.40 1.86 13.15
N ALA A 16 8.07 0.74 13.79
CA ALA A 16 7.93 0.68 15.25
C ALA A 16 9.23 1.06 15.98
N MET A 17 10.39 0.64 15.46
CA MET A 17 11.69 1.02 16.00
C MET A 17 11.96 2.53 15.84
N ILE A 18 11.71 3.08 14.65
CA ILE A 18 11.95 4.50 14.36
C ILE A 18 11.00 5.40 15.16
N GLU A 19 9.72 5.02 15.31
CA GLU A 19 8.75 5.71 16.15
C GLU A 19 9.21 5.76 17.62
N ARG A 20 9.77 4.66 18.15
CA ARG A 20 10.34 4.62 19.51
C ARG A 20 11.57 5.49 19.63
N PHE A 21 12.48 5.44 18.65
CA PHE A 21 13.66 6.30 18.63
C PHE A 21 13.28 7.79 18.62
N HIS A 22 12.35 8.18 17.76
CA HIS A 22 11.86 9.56 17.67
C HIS A 22 11.26 10.05 18.99
N LYS A 23 10.49 9.21 19.70
CA LYS A 23 9.97 9.53 21.04
C LYS A 23 11.09 9.68 22.07
N LEU A 24 12.07 8.77 22.07
CA LEU A 24 13.20 8.83 22.98
C LEU A 24 14.02 10.10 22.77
N LYS A 25 14.30 10.46 21.52
CA LYS A 25 14.99 11.70 21.14
C LYS A 25 14.31 12.94 21.71
N VAL A 26 12.98 13.04 21.58
CA VAL A 26 12.20 14.17 22.15
C VAL A 26 12.33 14.25 23.67
N CYS A 27 12.39 13.12 24.37
CA CYS A 27 12.62 13.10 25.82
C CYS A 27 14.04 13.55 26.17
N ILE A 28 15.04 13.13 25.40
CA ILE A 28 16.44 13.55 25.59
C ILE A 28 16.59 15.05 25.37
N ASP A 29 16.01 15.60 24.30
CA ASP A 29 16.04 17.06 24.03
C ASP A 29 15.49 17.85 25.21
N LYS A 30 14.34 17.43 25.77
CA LYS A 30 13.73 18.08 26.93
C LYS A 30 14.65 18.03 28.16
N ALA A 31 15.24 16.86 28.43
CA ALA A 31 16.17 16.71 29.54
C ALA A 31 17.44 17.57 29.37
N LEU A 32 17.95 17.70 28.13
CA LEU A 32 19.10 18.58 27.82
C LEU A 32 18.77 20.05 28.05
N ILE A 33 17.54 20.48 27.71
CA ILE A 33 17.03 21.82 28.01
C ILE A 33 16.95 22.03 29.53
N ASP A 34 16.38 21.08 30.28
CA ASP A 34 16.19 21.19 31.73
C ASP A 34 17.52 21.34 32.49
N ILE A 35 18.59 20.70 32.02
CA ILE A 35 19.94 20.82 32.62
C ILE A 35 20.76 21.99 32.05
N GLY A 36 20.21 22.76 31.11
CA GLY A 36 20.90 23.89 30.47
C GLY A 36 22.08 23.48 29.58
N SER A 37 22.02 22.29 28.96
CA SER A 37 23.07 21.84 28.03
C SER A 37 22.89 22.47 26.65
N ASP A 38 23.98 22.93 26.05
CA ASP A 38 24.01 23.38 24.65
C ASP A 38 24.02 22.22 23.64
N THR A 39 24.08 20.96 24.11
CA THR A 39 24.05 19.77 23.25
C THR A 39 22.66 19.63 22.62
N LYS A 40 22.61 19.41 21.31
CA LYS A 40 21.35 19.15 20.60
C LYS A 40 21.53 18.16 19.46
N PHE A 41 20.47 17.44 19.15
CA PHE A 41 20.40 16.68 17.91
C PHE A 41 20.32 17.62 16.70
N SER A 42 20.77 17.15 15.54
CA SER A 42 20.63 17.91 14.29
C SER A 42 19.17 18.00 13.87
N ASP A 43 18.71 19.21 13.54
CA ASP A 43 17.38 19.46 13.00
C ASP A 43 17.18 18.73 11.64
N LEU A 44 18.26 18.57 10.87
CA LEU A 44 18.24 17.82 9.61
C LEU A 44 18.00 16.33 9.83
N GLU A 45 18.69 15.71 10.80
CA GLU A 45 18.50 14.29 11.14
C GLU A 45 17.08 14.06 11.67
N HIS A 46 16.58 14.98 12.49
CA HIS A 46 15.22 14.93 13.00
C HIS A 46 14.18 15.00 11.87
N SER A 47 14.34 15.94 10.92
CA SER A 47 13.46 16.05 9.76
C SER A 47 13.45 14.76 8.93
N LYS A 48 14.61 14.18 8.63
CA LYS A 48 14.70 12.92 7.86
C LYS A 48 14.01 11.76 8.56
N ILE A 49 14.15 11.64 9.88
CA ILE A 49 13.45 10.61 10.67
C ILE A 49 11.94 10.83 10.61
N LYS A 50 11.50 12.08 10.71
CA LYS A 50 10.08 12.42 10.61
C LYS A 50 9.52 12.09 9.22
N ASP A 51 10.22 12.46 8.16
CA ASP A 51 9.84 12.16 6.78
C ASP A 51 9.72 10.64 6.56
N LEU A 52 10.64 9.85 7.15
CA LEU A 52 10.60 8.40 7.11
C LEU A 52 9.40 7.81 7.86
N ILE A 53 9.10 8.30 9.06
CA ILE A 53 7.90 7.88 9.82
C ILE A 53 6.64 8.18 9.01
N ASP A 54 6.52 9.41 8.51
CA ASP A 54 5.34 9.87 7.79
C ASP A 54 5.16 9.08 6.49
N SER A 55 6.25 8.80 5.75
CA SER A 55 6.23 8.01 4.51
C SER A 55 5.86 6.53 4.74
N LEU A 56 6.22 5.95 5.89
CA LEU A 56 5.93 4.54 6.20
C LEU A 56 4.53 4.34 6.83
N GLN A 57 3.92 5.39 7.37
CA GLN A 57 2.62 5.29 8.03
C GLN A 57 1.49 4.75 7.13
N PRO A 58 1.35 5.15 5.84
CA PRO A 58 0.37 4.57 4.93
C PRO A 58 0.55 3.06 4.74
N PHE A 59 1.81 2.56 4.74
CA PHE A 59 2.10 1.14 4.61
C PHE A 59 1.67 0.34 5.84
N LYS A 60 1.84 0.89 7.05
CA LYS A 60 1.34 0.27 8.29
C LYS A 60 -0.18 0.07 8.24
N LEU A 61 -0.91 1.09 7.82
CA LEU A 61 -2.36 1.03 7.65
C LEU A 61 -2.75 0.02 6.55
N ALA A 62 -2.00 0.01 5.45
CA ALA A 62 -2.20 -0.93 4.35
C ALA A 62 -2.03 -2.39 4.78
N VAL A 63 -0.96 -2.72 5.50
CA VAL A 63 -0.72 -4.08 6.03
C VAL A 63 -1.89 -4.48 6.94
N GLY A 64 -2.30 -3.60 7.86
CA GLY A 64 -3.44 -3.87 8.74
C GLY A 64 -4.74 -4.15 7.98
N ALA A 65 -5.01 -3.41 6.90
CA ALA A 65 -6.21 -3.61 6.09
C ALA A 65 -6.11 -4.85 5.18
N LEU A 66 -4.93 -5.15 4.63
CA LEU A 66 -4.70 -6.31 3.77
C LEU A 66 -4.71 -7.64 4.55
N CYS A 67 -4.27 -7.63 5.80
CA CYS A 67 -4.26 -8.81 6.67
C CYS A 67 -5.65 -9.19 7.22
N ARG A 68 -6.70 -8.41 6.93
CA ARG A 68 -8.07 -8.76 7.32
C ARG A 68 -8.58 -9.94 6.48
N ARG A 69 -9.35 -10.83 7.11
CA ARG A 69 -9.92 -12.01 6.43
C ARG A 69 -10.86 -11.66 5.27
N ASP A 70 -11.49 -10.49 5.32
CA ASP A 70 -12.40 -9.97 4.29
C ASP A 70 -11.68 -9.19 3.18
N SER A 71 -10.34 -9.12 3.21
CA SER A 71 -9.56 -8.45 2.18
C SER A 71 -9.69 -9.19 0.84
N THR A 72 -10.00 -8.42 -0.20
CA THR A 72 -10.13 -8.92 -1.58
C THR A 72 -9.09 -8.26 -2.49
N LEU A 73 -8.94 -8.76 -3.72
CA LEU A 73 -8.07 -8.12 -4.72
C LEU A 73 -8.48 -6.66 -5.01
N LEU A 74 -9.77 -6.32 -4.89
CA LEU A 74 -10.28 -4.95 -5.04
C LEU A 74 -9.93 -4.07 -3.83
N THR A 75 -9.96 -4.65 -2.63
CA THR A 75 -9.47 -4.00 -1.41
C THR A 75 -7.98 -3.67 -1.57
N ALA A 76 -7.19 -4.62 -2.07
CA ALA A 76 -5.76 -4.41 -2.31
C ALA A 76 -5.47 -3.30 -3.34
N GLU A 77 -6.19 -3.27 -4.47
CA GLU A 77 -6.04 -2.20 -5.47
C GLU A 77 -6.36 -0.82 -4.87
N SER A 78 -7.42 -0.73 -4.06
CA SER A 78 -7.84 0.51 -3.41
C SER A 78 -6.80 0.98 -2.38
N ILE A 79 -6.22 0.04 -1.62
CA ILE A 79 -5.15 0.32 -0.65
C ILE A 79 -3.89 0.80 -1.35
N LEU A 80 -3.47 0.16 -2.45
CA LEU A 80 -2.31 0.60 -3.23
C LEU A 80 -2.50 2.01 -3.80
N THR A 81 -3.70 2.31 -4.28
CA THR A 81 -4.08 3.67 -4.71
C THR A 81 -3.97 4.65 -3.54
N PHE A 82 -4.51 4.30 -2.37
CA PHE A 82 -4.44 5.11 -1.15
C PHE A 82 -2.99 5.40 -0.72
N ILE A 83 -2.10 4.41 -0.74
CA ILE A 83 -0.69 4.62 -0.38
C ILE A 83 -0.04 5.60 -1.36
N SER A 84 -0.22 5.39 -2.67
CA SER A 84 0.34 6.29 -3.69
C SER A 84 -0.15 7.72 -3.53
N GLU A 85 -1.45 7.92 -3.30
CA GLU A 85 -2.01 9.25 -3.05
C GLU A 85 -1.42 9.89 -1.78
N LYS A 86 -1.28 9.12 -0.69
CA LYS A 86 -0.69 9.62 0.56
C LYS A 86 0.77 10.02 0.40
N LEU A 87 1.59 9.23 -0.29
CA LEU A 87 2.98 9.55 -0.54
C LEU A 87 3.14 10.81 -1.41
N LEU A 88 2.26 10.99 -2.40
CA LEU A 88 2.25 12.20 -3.23
C LEU A 88 1.90 13.45 -2.42
N THR A 89 0.99 13.35 -1.44
CA THR A 89 0.62 14.52 -0.61
C THR A 89 1.71 14.99 0.35
N GLN A 90 2.75 14.18 0.60
CA GLN A 90 3.81 14.51 1.56
C GLN A 90 4.88 15.44 0.97
N ASP A 91 5.00 15.51 -0.36
CA ASP A 91 5.92 16.41 -1.07
C ASP A 91 7.38 16.40 -0.55
N THR A 92 7.87 15.20 -0.20
CA THR A 92 9.28 15.00 0.18
C THR A 92 10.01 14.19 -0.89
N VAL A 93 11.33 14.32 -0.94
CA VAL A 93 12.16 13.50 -1.84
C VAL A 93 11.95 12.01 -1.57
N LEU A 94 11.94 11.62 -0.30
CA LEU A 94 11.75 10.23 0.12
C LEU A 94 10.37 9.69 -0.29
N SER A 95 9.29 10.45 -0.06
CA SER A 95 7.94 10.02 -0.40
C SER A 95 7.75 9.92 -1.92
N ALA A 96 8.38 10.81 -2.70
CA ALA A 96 8.40 10.74 -4.16
C ALA A 96 9.13 9.49 -4.66
N GLU A 97 10.32 9.19 -4.14
CA GLU A 97 11.10 7.99 -4.48
C GLU A 97 10.35 6.70 -4.12
N LEU A 98 9.77 6.63 -2.92
CA LEU A 98 8.94 5.50 -2.49
C LEU A 98 7.70 5.33 -3.36
N SER A 99 7.05 6.44 -3.72
CA SER A 99 5.88 6.41 -4.58
C SER A 99 6.24 5.87 -5.96
N GLU A 100 7.39 6.24 -6.51
CA GLU A 100 7.82 5.75 -7.81
C GLU A 100 8.23 4.28 -7.76
N ALA A 101 9.01 3.87 -6.76
CA ALA A 101 9.35 2.47 -6.55
C ALA A 101 8.09 1.59 -6.40
N LEU A 102 7.07 2.09 -5.70
CA LEU A 102 5.79 1.41 -5.57
C LEU A 102 5.07 1.29 -6.93
N ARG A 103 5.02 2.36 -7.73
CA ARG A 103 4.42 2.32 -9.08
C ARG A 103 5.10 1.32 -9.98
N VAL A 104 6.43 1.30 -10.01
CA VAL A 104 7.22 0.31 -10.77
C VAL A 104 6.83 -1.10 -10.35
N ARG A 105 6.77 -1.36 -9.03
CA ARG A 105 6.42 -2.69 -8.53
C ARG A 105 4.98 -3.10 -8.85
N ILE A 106 4.05 -2.15 -8.83
CA ILE A 106 2.66 -2.39 -9.24
C ILE A 106 2.60 -2.78 -10.72
N LYS A 107 3.32 -2.05 -11.59
CA LYS A 107 3.36 -2.37 -13.04
C LYS A 107 3.88 -3.78 -13.31
N GLU A 108 4.94 -4.19 -12.61
CA GLU A 108 5.51 -5.53 -12.74
C GLU A 108 4.55 -6.64 -12.30
N LEU A 109 3.77 -6.39 -11.25
CA LEU A 109 2.91 -7.40 -10.62
C LEU A 109 1.44 -7.35 -11.06
N ARG A 110 1.05 -6.36 -11.88
CA ARG A 110 -0.35 -6.17 -12.28
C ARG A 110 -0.83 -7.35 -13.13
N ILE A 111 -1.78 -8.12 -12.59
CA ILE A 111 -2.39 -9.25 -13.29
C ILE A 111 -3.68 -8.85 -14.01
N ILE A 112 -3.99 -9.59 -15.08
CA ILE A 112 -5.20 -9.39 -15.88
C ILE A 112 -6.47 -9.45 -15.03
N ALA A 113 -6.50 -10.35 -14.04
CA ALA A 113 -7.65 -10.55 -13.15
C ALA A 113 -8.05 -9.26 -12.41
N THR A 114 -7.09 -8.42 -12.00
CA THR A 114 -7.36 -7.14 -11.34
C THR A 114 -8.21 -6.24 -12.24
N GLY A 115 -7.86 -6.13 -13.53
CA GLY A 115 -8.62 -5.33 -14.48
C GLY A 115 -10.04 -5.86 -14.75
N ILE A 116 -10.20 -7.19 -14.78
CA ILE A 116 -11.52 -7.83 -14.91
C ILE A 116 -12.40 -7.52 -13.70
N LEU A 117 -11.85 -7.69 -12.48
CA LEU A 117 -12.61 -7.43 -11.25
C LEU A 117 -13.04 -5.97 -11.14
N ILE A 118 -12.17 -5.02 -11.49
CA ILE A 118 -12.52 -3.59 -11.45
C ILE A 118 -13.63 -3.29 -12.46
N TYR A 119 -13.54 -3.84 -13.67
CA TYR A 119 -14.60 -3.71 -14.69
C TYR A 119 -15.93 -4.28 -14.21
N LEU A 120 -15.92 -5.47 -13.60
CA LEU A 120 -17.12 -6.12 -13.07
C LEU A 120 -17.74 -5.36 -11.89
N GLN A 121 -16.92 -4.79 -11.01
CA GLN A 121 -17.39 -4.04 -9.85
C GLN A 121 -18.07 -2.73 -10.27
N ASN A 122 -17.50 -2.01 -11.24
CA ASN A 122 -18.09 -0.78 -11.73
C ASN A 122 -17.72 -0.49 -13.20
N PRO A 123 -18.54 -0.98 -14.15
CA PRO A 123 -18.24 -0.82 -15.58
C PRO A 123 -18.33 0.65 -16.05
N LYS A 124 -19.04 1.52 -15.32
CA LYS A 124 -19.10 2.96 -15.64
C LYS A 124 -17.82 3.70 -15.29
N LYS A 125 -17.21 3.38 -14.13
CA LYS A 125 -15.91 3.94 -13.72
C LYS A 125 -14.77 3.51 -14.65
N TYR A 126 -14.91 2.35 -15.28
CA TYR A 126 -13.93 1.84 -16.21
C TYR A 126 -13.82 2.68 -17.51
N ASP A 127 -14.92 3.31 -17.94
CA ASP A 127 -14.94 4.16 -19.14
C ASP A 127 -14.42 5.58 -18.90
N ASP A 128 -14.24 5.98 -17.64
CA ASP A 128 -13.60 7.24 -17.28
C ASP A 128 -12.08 7.04 -17.35
N THR A 129 -11.54 7.06 -18.57
CA THR A 129 -10.12 6.88 -18.91
C THR A 129 -9.21 8.01 -18.40
N ARG A 130 -9.68 8.86 -17.49
CA ARG A 130 -8.96 10.02 -16.94
C ARG A 130 -8.12 9.68 -15.71
N ARG A 131 -7.30 8.63 -15.80
CA ARG A 131 -6.15 8.49 -14.89
C ARG A 131 -4.89 8.48 -15.73
N ALA A 132 -4.15 9.59 -15.65
CA ALA A 132 -2.83 9.76 -16.26
C ALA A 132 -1.74 8.92 -15.55
N ASP A 133 -2.10 8.20 -14.47
CA ASP A 133 -1.19 7.29 -13.78
C ASP A 133 -1.19 5.93 -14.48
N ASP A 134 -0.08 5.65 -15.17
CA ASP A 134 0.08 4.46 -15.97
C ASP A 134 0.23 3.17 -15.12
N ALA A 135 0.60 3.29 -13.84
CA ALA A 135 0.68 2.15 -12.91
C ALA A 135 -0.71 1.56 -12.61
N PHE A 136 -1.74 2.39 -12.71
CA PHE A 136 -3.13 2.01 -12.48
C PHE A 136 -3.95 1.94 -13.79
N THR A 137 -3.27 1.84 -14.94
CA THR A 137 -3.94 1.79 -16.24
C THR A 137 -4.90 0.61 -16.33
N MET A 138 -6.07 0.88 -16.90
CA MET A 138 -7.06 -0.14 -17.21
C MET A 138 -6.64 -0.94 -18.46
N LEU A 139 -6.82 -2.26 -18.40
CA LEU A 139 -6.67 -3.14 -19.58
C LEU A 139 -7.60 -2.68 -20.69
N LYS A 140 -7.32 -3.04 -21.95
CA LYS A 140 -8.24 -2.74 -23.06
C LYS A 140 -9.51 -3.61 -22.96
N LYS A 141 -10.69 -3.04 -23.26
CA LYS A 141 -11.99 -3.78 -23.26
C LYS A 141 -11.94 -5.11 -24.01
N LYS A 142 -11.23 -5.14 -25.16
CA LYS A 142 -11.08 -6.35 -25.98
C LYS A 142 -10.42 -7.49 -25.20
N VAL A 143 -9.37 -7.19 -24.43
CA VAL A 143 -8.65 -8.15 -23.59
C VAL A 143 -9.56 -8.64 -22.47
N ILE A 144 -10.27 -7.73 -21.79
CA ILE A 144 -11.21 -8.11 -20.72
C ILE A 144 -12.29 -9.06 -21.24
N ARG A 145 -12.92 -8.76 -22.38
CA ARG A 145 -13.96 -9.63 -22.96
C ARG A 145 -13.45 -11.01 -23.32
N LEU A 146 -12.24 -11.10 -23.88
CA LEU A 146 -11.62 -12.38 -24.23
C LEU A 146 -11.40 -13.22 -22.97
N GLU A 147 -10.84 -12.61 -21.94
CA GLU A 147 -10.52 -13.32 -20.70
C GLU A 147 -11.76 -13.71 -19.91
N MET A 148 -12.79 -12.86 -19.90
CA MET A 148 -14.09 -13.22 -19.33
C MET A 148 -14.72 -14.43 -20.03
N ARG A 149 -14.60 -14.52 -21.36
CA ARG A 149 -15.05 -15.70 -22.12
C ARG A 149 -14.26 -16.94 -21.70
N ASN A 150 -12.93 -16.86 -21.65
CA ASN A 150 -12.08 -17.97 -21.24
C ASN A 150 -12.43 -18.48 -19.83
N ILE A 151 -12.71 -17.55 -18.89
CA ILE A 151 -13.13 -17.90 -17.53
C ILE A 151 -14.49 -18.62 -17.56
N LEU A 152 -15.46 -18.12 -18.32
CA LEU A 152 -16.78 -18.75 -18.44
C LEU A 152 -16.70 -20.16 -19.02
N GLU A 153 -15.93 -20.35 -20.09
CA GLU A 153 -15.71 -21.67 -20.71
C GLU A 153 -15.09 -22.65 -19.71
N ARG A 154 -14.11 -22.21 -18.91
CA ARG A 154 -13.50 -23.04 -17.85
C ARG A 154 -14.50 -23.43 -16.77
N VAL A 155 -15.36 -22.50 -16.34
CA VAL A 155 -16.39 -22.76 -15.32
C VAL A 155 -17.43 -23.75 -15.83
N ILE A 156 -17.90 -23.59 -17.08
CA ILE A 156 -18.86 -24.50 -17.70
C ILE A 156 -18.28 -25.93 -17.77
N ASN A 157 -17.05 -26.06 -18.26
CA ASN A 157 -16.38 -27.36 -18.37
C ASN A 157 -16.19 -28.03 -16.98
N MET A 158 -15.92 -27.25 -15.92
CA MET A 158 -15.84 -27.79 -14.56
C MET A 158 -17.18 -28.30 -14.05
N ILE A 159 -18.28 -27.58 -14.32
CA ILE A 159 -19.62 -28.00 -13.90
C ILE A 159 -20.02 -29.29 -14.60
N ASP A 160 -19.70 -29.45 -15.88
CA ASP A 160 -20.04 -30.66 -16.63
C ASP A 160 -19.23 -31.88 -16.17
N LEU A 161 -17.98 -31.69 -15.73
CA LEU A 161 -17.17 -32.76 -15.10
C LEU A 161 -17.70 -33.21 -13.73
N THR A 162 -18.41 -32.34 -12.99
CA THR A 162 -19.01 -32.69 -11.70
C THR A 162 -20.36 -33.42 -11.80
N LYS A 163 -20.90 -33.57 -13.03
CA LYS A 163 -22.18 -34.26 -13.30
C LYS A 163 -22.02 -35.72 -13.76
N THR A 164 -20.78 -36.17 -13.98
CA THR A 164 -20.39 -37.56 -14.24
C THR A 164 -19.88 -38.24 -12.98
#